data_AF-A0A2W1BT94-F1
#
_entry.id   AF-A0A2W1BT94-F1
#
_cell.length_a   1.000
_cell.length_b   1.000
_cell.length_c   1.000
_cell.angle_alpha   90.00
_cell.angle_beta   90.00
_cell.angle_gamma   90.00
#
_symmetry.space_group_name_H-M   'P 1'
#
loop_
_entity.id
_entity.type
_entity.pdbx_description
1 polymer ?
#
loop_
_entity_poly.entity_id
_entity_poly.type
_entity_poly.pdbx_seq_one_letter_code
_entity_poly.pdbx_strand_id
1 'polypeptide(L)'
;MTMWLWWVVSAALAASGEALQPRCQEITIPMCRGIGYNLTSFPNALDHDTQEEAGLEVHQYWPLVEIKCSADLKFFLCSVYTPICIEDYAKPLPACRSVCERARDGCAPLMQK
;
A
#
# COMPACT_ATOMS: atom_id res chain seq x y z
N MET A 1 -27.46 27.90 -33.30
CA MET A 1 -27.86 26.59 -32.75
C MET A 1 -26.68 25.65 -32.49
N THR A 2 -25.55 25.78 -33.19
CA THR A 2 -24.38 24.89 -33.04
C THR A 2 -23.55 25.14 -31.77
N MET A 3 -23.42 26.38 -31.29
CA MET A 3 -22.62 26.66 -30.10
C MET A 3 -23.11 25.98 -28.81
N TRP A 4 -24.41 25.78 -28.63
CA TRP A 4 -24.98 25.07 -27.47
C TRP A 4 -24.61 23.59 -27.48
N LEU A 5 -24.70 22.93 -28.63
CA LEU A 5 -24.31 21.53 -28.78
C LEU A 5 -22.82 21.34 -28.49
N TRP A 6 -21.96 22.26 -28.95
CA TRP A 6 -20.53 22.20 -28.69
C TRP A 6 -20.18 22.47 -27.21
N TRP A 7 -20.92 23.35 -26.54
CA TRP A 7 -20.79 23.57 -25.10
C TRP A 7 -21.17 22.33 -24.29
N VAL A 8 -22.28 21.67 -24.64
CA VAL A 8 -22.74 20.42 -24.00
C VAL A 8 -21.75 19.28 -24.24
N VAL A 9 -21.22 19.15 -25.46
CA VAL A 9 -20.18 18.14 -25.78
C VAL A 9 -18.88 18.43 -25.03
N SER A 10 -18.47 19.70 -24.92
CA SER A 10 -17.27 20.09 -24.15
C SER A 10 -17.45 19.85 -22.64
N ALA A 11 -18.64 20.10 -22.10
CA ALA A 11 -18.98 19.83 -20.71
C ALA A 11 -19.05 18.31 -20.41
N ALA A 12 -19.51 17.50 -21.36
CA ALA A 12 -19.54 16.04 -21.22
C ALA A 12 -18.15 15.40 -21.24
N LEU A 13 -17.18 15.98 -21.97
CA LEU A 13 -15.76 15.55 -21.91
C LEU A 13 -15.03 16.04 -20.65
N ALA A 14 -15.62 16.98 -19.90
CA ALA A 14 -15.11 17.51 -18.64
C ALA A 14 -15.70 16.79 -17.41
N ALA A 15 -16.23 15.56 -17.57
CA ALA A 15 -16.44 14.66 -16.44
C ALA A 15 -15.06 14.26 -15.90
N SER A 16 -14.59 15.11 -15.02
CA SER A 16 -13.35 15.08 -14.26
C SER A 16 -12.93 13.66 -13.94
N GLY A 17 -11.70 13.32 -14.32
CA GLY A 17 -10.93 12.33 -13.59
C GLY A 17 -10.68 12.83 -12.18
N GLU A 18 -11.74 12.85 -11.36
CA GLU A 18 -11.63 12.95 -9.91
C GLU A 18 -10.93 11.64 -9.51
N ALA A 19 -9.61 11.70 -9.30
CA ALA A 19 -8.91 10.58 -8.71
C ALA A 19 -9.64 10.28 -7.41
N LEU A 20 -10.36 9.17 -7.38
CA LEU A 20 -11.17 8.73 -6.25
C LEU A 20 -10.22 8.71 -5.05
N GLN A 21 -10.31 9.71 -4.18
CA GLN A 21 -9.36 9.86 -3.09
C GLN A 21 -9.39 8.54 -2.30
N PRO A 22 -8.25 7.83 -2.18
CA PRO A 22 -8.23 6.52 -1.57
C PRO A 22 -8.80 6.65 -0.16
N ARG A 23 -9.96 6.01 0.07
CA ARG A 23 -10.56 6.01 1.40
C ARG A 23 -9.67 5.18 2.31
N CYS A 24 -8.96 5.86 3.21
CA CYS A 24 -8.19 5.20 4.23
C CYS A 24 -9.11 4.27 5.06
N GLN A 25 -8.60 3.10 5.38
CA GLN A 25 -9.27 2.09 6.21
C GLN A 25 -8.29 1.59 7.27
N GLU A 26 -8.84 1.19 8.42
CA GLU A 26 -8.05 0.61 9.52
C GLU A 26 -7.39 -0.71 9.12
N ILE A 27 -6.16 -0.93 9.59
CA ILE A 27 -5.41 -2.16 9.32
C ILE A 27 -6.03 -3.32 10.11
N THR A 28 -6.53 -4.31 9.38
CA THR A 28 -7.13 -5.52 9.93
C THR A 28 -6.17 -6.71 9.95
N ILE A 29 -5.12 -6.69 9.12
CA ILE A 29 -4.12 -7.76 9.06
C ILE A 29 -3.36 -7.86 10.40
N PRO A 30 -3.48 -8.97 11.16
CA PRO A 30 -2.92 -9.06 12.51
C PRO A 30 -1.41 -8.79 12.59
N MET A 31 -0.64 -9.29 11.62
CA MET A 31 0.81 -9.04 11.57
C MET A 31 1.14 -7.56 11.38
N CYS A 32 0.32 -6.79 10.68
CA CYS A 32 0.62 -5.40 10.34
C CYS A 32 0.08 -4.37 11.34
N ARG A 33 -0.32 -4.81 12.54
CA ARG A 33 -0.69 -3.92 13.64
C ARG A 33 0.51 -3.54 14.50
N GLY A 34 0.46 -2.34 15.07
CA GLY A 34 1.46 -1.85 16.02
C GLY A 34 2.84 -1.56 15.40
N ILE A 35 2.86 -1.16 14.12
CA ILE A 35 4.08 -0.91 13.35
C ILE A 35 4.40 0.59 13.15
N GLY A 36 3.58 1.48 13.74
CA GLY A 36 3.77 2.94 13.68
C GLY A 36 2.72 3.70 12.87
N TYR A 37 1.80 3.01 12.21
CA TYR A 37 0.61 3.59 11.57
C TYR A 37 -0.55 2.58 11.59
N ASN A 38 -1.77 3.07 11.43
CA ASN A 38 -3.00 2.27 11.56
C ASN A 38 -3.90 2.32 10.32
N LEU A 39 -3.64 3.23 9.38
CA LEU A 39 -4.47 3.43 8.20
C LEU A 39 -3.76 2.99 6.91
N THR A 40 -4.50 2.29 6.07
CA THR A 40 -4.07 1.81 4.76
C THR A 40 -5.11 2.13 3.69
N SER A 41 -4.75 2.04 2.42
CA SER A 41 -5.68 2.08 1.30
C SER A 41 -5.36 0.99 0.29
N PHE A 42 -6.36 0.60 -0.50
CA PHE A 42 -6.27 -0.41 -1.55
C PHE A 42 -6.80 0.15 -2.88
N PRO A 43 -6.31 -0.34 -4.04
CA PRO A 43 -5.37 -1.46 -4.19
C PRO A 43 -3.94 -1.12 -3.75
N ASN A 44 -3.16 -2.14 -3.35
CA ASN A 44 -1.74 -1.96 -3.05
C ASN A 44 -0.88 -2.11 -4.32
N ALA A 45 0.44 -1.90 -4.20
CA ALA A 45 1.36 -1.94 -5.34
C ALA A 45 1.63 -3.35 -5.91
N LEU A 46 1.01 -4.39 -5.32
CA LEU A 46 1.10 -5.79 -5.72
C LEU A 46 -0.22 -6.29 -6.31
N ASP A 47 -1.11 -5.39 -6.71
CA ASP A 47 -2.42 -5.69 -7.32
C ASP A 47 -3.36 -6.50 -6.42
N HIS A 48 -3.20 -6.40 -5.10
CA HIS A 48 -4.23 -6.85 -4.16
C HIS A 48 -5.30 -5.77 -4.05
N ASP A 49 -6.57 -6.18 -4.13
CA ASP A 49 -7.72 -5.28 -4.00
C ASP A 49 -8.20 -5.18 -2.55
N THR A 50 -7.84 -6.16 -1.72
CA THR A 50 -8.32 -6.23 -0.33
C THR A 50 -7.20 -6.57 0.67
N GLN A 51 -7.44 -6.20 1.94
CA GLN A 51 -6.58 -6.60 3.05
C GLN A 51 -6.55 -8.11 3.26
N GLU A 52 -7.62 -8.84 2.90
CA GLU A 52 -7.68 -10.29 3.00
C GLU A 52 -6.67 -10.93 2.05
N GLU A 53 -6.67 -10.52 0.78
CA GLU A 53 -5.72 -11.01 -0.24
C GLU A 53 -4.27 -10.69 0.14
N ALA A 54 -3.98 -9.42 0.47
CA ALA A 54 -2.66 -9.03 0.92
C ALA A 54 -2.24 -9.75 2.21
N GLY A 55 -3.20 -10.03 3.10
CA GLY A 55 -3.02 -10.77 4.34
C GLY A 55 -2.56 -12.20 4.12
N LEU A 56 -3.16 -12.90 3.15
CA LEU A 56 -2.79 -14.26 2.77
C LEU A 56 -1.35 -14.34 2.25
N GLU A 57 -0.90 -13.35 1.47
CA GLU A 57 0.47 -13.33 0.95
C GLU A 57 1.49 -12.90 2.00
N VAL A 58 1.27 -11.76 2.68
CA VAL A 58 2.25 -11.22 3.62
C VAL A 58 2.52 -12.18 4.77
N HIS A 59 1.51 -12.96 5.20
CA HIS A 59 1.65 -13.92 6.30
C HIS A 59 2.62 -15.07 5.98
N GLN A 60 2.94 -15.33 4.70
CA GLN A 60 3.98 -16.30 4.31
C GLN A 60 5.36 -15.91 4.83
N TYR A 61 5.59 -14.62 5.12
CA TYR A 61 6.84 -14.11 5.67
C TYR A 61 6.91 -14.15 7.21
N TRP A 62 5.86 -14.62 7.90
CA TRP A 62 5.81 -14.69 9.36
C TRP A 62 7.02 -15.40 9.99
N PRO A 63 7.52 -16.55 9.45
CA PRO A 63 8.70 -17.19 10.01
C PRO A 63 9.95 -16.28 10.02
N LEU A 64 10.14 -15.45 8.99
CA LEU A 64 11.28 -14.51 8.93
C LEU A 64 11.12 -13.37 9.93
N VAL A 65 9.89 -12.91 10.16
CA VAL A 65 9.56 -11.91 11.19
C VAL A 65 9.87 -12.45 12.59
N GLU A 66 9.51 -13.70 12.89
CA GLU A 66 9.77 -14.34 14.18
C GLU A 66 11.26 -14.68 14.41
N ILE A 67 11.99 -15.06 13.35
CA ILE A 67 13.45 -15.23 13.40
C ILE A 67 14.17 -13.90 13.66
N LYS A 68 13.52 -12.77 13.36
CA LYS A 68 14.06 -11.40 13.57
C LYS A 68 15.40 -11.19 12.86
N CYS A 69 15.49 -11.66 11.61
CA CYS A 69 16.67 -11.45 10.76
C CYS A 69 16.96 -9.97 10.49
N SER A 70 15.95 -9.10 10.58
CA SER A 70 16.12 -7.64 10.56
C SER A 70 15.02 -6.98 11.40
N ALA A 71 15.38 -5.93 12.15
CA ALA A 71 14.42 -5.13 12.92
C ALA A 71 13.46 -4.35 12.00
N ASP A 72 13.86 -4.08 10.76
CA ASP A 72 13.08 -3.34 9.77
C ASP A 72 12.11 -4.24 8.98
N LEU A 73 12.25 -5.57 9.03
CA LEU A 73 11.51 -6.49 8.15
C LEU A 73 9.99 -6.34 8.28
N LYS A 74 9.48 -6.38 9.52
CA LYS A 74 8.03 -6.33 9.78
C LYS A 74 7.43 -5.03 9.25
N PHE A 75 8.07 -3.90 9.54
CA PHE A 75 7.66 -2.59 9.05
C PHE A 75 7.74 -2.52 7.52
N PHE A 76 8.85 -3.00 6.93
CA PHE A 76 9.04 -3.00 5.48
C PHE A 76 7.95 -3.79 4.76
N LEU A 77 7.69 -5.04 5.17
CA LEU A 77 6.64 -5.86 4.59
C LEU A 77 5.30 -5.15 4.66
N CYS A 78 4.89 -4.69 5.84
CA CYS A 78 3.60 -4.04 5.98
C CYS A 78 3.50 -2.71 5.22
N SER A 79 4.59 -1.96 5.04
CA SER A 79 4.59 -0.75 4.20
C SER A 79 4.36 -1.03 2.71
N VAL A 80 4.58 -2.27 2.26
CA VAL A 80 4.32 -2.73 0.89
C VAL A 80 2.91 -3.32 0.77
N TYR A 81 2.52 -4.20 1.69
CA TYR A 81 1.24 -4.93 1.64
C TYR A 81 0.04 -4.12 2.17
N THR A 82 0.27 -3.24 3.14
CA THR A 82 -0.72 -2.31 3.74
C THR A 82 -0.14 -0.89 3.69
N PRO A 83 -0.03 -0.27 2.51
CA PRO A 83 0.73 0.96 2.35
C PRO A 83 0.12 2.11 3.15
N ILE A 84 0.98 3.01 3.64
CA ILE A 84 0.58 4.10 4.53
C ILE A 84 -0.40 5.02 3.81
N CYS A 85 -1.59 5.20 4.42
CA CYS A 85 -2.62 6.13 3.96
C CYS A 85 -2.73 7.32 4.90
N ILE A 86 -2.78 8.52 4.34
CA ILE A 86 -2.99 9.78 5.06
C ILE A 86 -4.21 10.44 4.42
N GLU A 87 -5.25 10.77 5.20
CA GLU A 87 -6.55 11.20 4.68
C GLU A 87 -6.46 12.36 3.67
N ASP A 88 -5.57 13.33 3.94
CA ASP A 88 -5.36 14.51 3.10
C ASP A 88 -4.27 14.35 2.02
N TYR A 89 -3.76 13.13 1.81
CA TYR A 89 -2.72 12.85 0.82
C TYR A 89 -3.15 11.72 -0.12
N ALA A 90 -3.43 12.08 -1.37
CA ALA A 90 -4.06 11.19 -2.33
C ALA A 90 -3.23 9.98 -2.79
N LYS A 91 -1.94 9.91 -2.44
CA LYS A 91 -1.03 8.83 -2.87
C LYS A 91 -0.57 8.02 -1.66
N PRO A 92 -0.41 6.69 -1.77
CA PRO A 92 0.22 5.94 -0.69
C PRO A 92 1.66 6.39 -0.48
N LEU A 93 2.11 6.44 0.78
CA LEU A 93 3.49 6.81 1.12
C LEU A 93 4.37 5.54 1.23
N PRO A 94 5.34 5.33 0.33
CA PRO A 94 6.20 4.15 0.37
C PRO A 94 7.26 4.28 1.47
N ALA A 95 7.75 3.13 1.96
CA ALA A 95 8.97 3.13 2.78
C ALA A 95 10.19 3.60 1.99
N CYS A 96 11.11 4.27 2.67
CA CYS A 96 12.38 4.68 2.09
C CYS A 96 13.20 3.47 1.62
N ARG A 97 13.98 3.65 0.54
CA ARG A 97 14.91 2.64 0.02
C ARG A 97 15.82 2.03 1.10
N SER A 98 16.31 2.86 2.02
CA SER A 98 17.21 2.41 3.08
C SER A 98 16.57 1.39 4.03
N VAL A 99 15.24 1.43 4.22
CA VAL A 99 14.50 0.44 5.01
C VAL A 99 14.47 -0.90 4.28
N CYS A 100 14.17 -0.88 2.98
CA CYS A 100 14.21 -2.06 2.11
C CYS A 100 15.60 -2.73 2.15
N GLU A 101 16.67 -1.95 2.00
CA GLU A 101 18.04 -2.46 2.02
C GLU A 101 18.38 -3.12 3.35
N ARG A 102 18.06 -2.51 4.50
CA ARG A 102 18.30 -3.11 5.82
C ARG A 102 17.47 -4.37 6.07
N ALA A 103 16.23 -4.42 5.57
CA ALA A 103 15.41 -5.63 5.64
C ALA A 103 16.00 -6.76 4.78
N ARG A 104 16.36 -6.44 3.53
CA ARG A 104 16.98 -7.37 2.58
C ARG A 104 18.29 -7.92 3.11
N ASP A 105 19.20 -7.06 3.55
CA ASP A 105 20.56 -7.47 3.92
C ASP A 105 20.55 -8.40 5.14
N GLY A 106 19.61 -8.21 6.07
CA GLY A 106 19.43 -9.11 7.22
C GLY A 106 18.80 -10.46 6.86
N CYS A 107 17.85 -10.49 5.93
CA CYS A 107 16.98 -11.65 5.71
C CYS A 107 17.28 -12.46 4.44
N ALA A 108 17.79 -11.83 3.37
CA ALA A 108 18.08 -12.51 2.11
C ALA A 108 19.06 -13.70 2.25
N PRO A 109 20.10 -13.68 3.11
CA PRO A 109 20.98 -14.83 3.29
C PRO A 109 20.28 -16.09 3.85
N LEU A 110 19.12 -15.93 4.49
CA LEU A 110 18.31 -17.04 4.99
C LEU A 110 17.37 -17.62 3.92
N MET A 111 17.02 -16.82 2.91
CA MET A 111 16.09 -17.21 1.83
C MET A 111 16.79 -17.92 0.67
N GLN A 112 18.11 -17.77 0.54
CA GLN A 112 18.90 -18.32 -0.57
C GLN A 112 19.45 -19.74 -0.28
N LYS A 113 18.84 -20.46 0.66
CA LYS A 113 19.17 -21.85 1.01
C LYS A 113 18.01 -22.76 0.67
#